data_AF-A0A951WPA2-F1
#
_entry.id   AF-A0A951WPA2-F1
#
_cell.length_a   1.000
_cell.length_b   1.000
_cell.length_c   1.000
_cell.angle_alpha   90.00
_cell.angle_beta   90.00
_cell.angle_gamma   90.00
#
_symmetry.space_group_name_H-M   'P 1'
#
loop_
_entity.id
_entity.type
_entity.pdbx_description
1 polymer ?
#
loop_
_entity_poly.entity_id
_entity_poly.type
_entity_poly.pdbx_seq_one_letter_code
_entity_poly.pdbx_strand_id
1 'polypeptide(L)' 'MKKQTFLDSATSGLVLLVALLALNVLSSQLIFKLDITEERLYSLSQGTKSILSKLEDTVHVKYYFTKSND' A
#
# COMPACT_ATOMS: atom_id res chain seq x y z
N MET A 1 45.03 -2.71 0.41
CA MET A 1 43.87 -3.62 0.42
C MET A 1 42.74 -3.16 1.36
N LYS A 2 42.98 -2.86 2.65
CA LYS A 2 41.89 -2.48 3.61
C LYS A 2 41.04 -1.24 3.25
N LYS A 3 41.61 -0.24 2.55
CA LYS A 3 40.86 0.95 2.11
C LYS A 3 39.81 0.62 1.04
N GLN A 4 40.09 -0.36 0.19
CA GLN A 4 39.22 -0.72 -0.93
C GLN A 4 37.99 -1.49 -0.45
N THR A 5 38.19 -2.46 0.45
CA THR A 5 37.09 -3.18 1.14
C THR A 5 36.19 -2.25 1.96
N PHE A 6 36.77 -1.18 2.54
CA PHE A 6 36.01 -0.17 3.28
C PHE A 6 35.17 0.73 2.35
N LEU A 7 35.74 1.12 1.20
CA LEU A 7 35.02 1.89 0.18
C LEU A 7 33.88 1.08 -0.46
N ASP A 8 34.08 -0.21 -0.69
CA ASP A 8 33.04 -1.10 -1.20
C ASP A 8 31.90 -1.28 -0.18
N SER A 9 32.24 -1.43 1.10
CA SER A 9 31.25 -1.51 2.19
C SER A 9 30.48 -0.18 2.34
N ALA A 10 31.17 0.95 2.27
CA ALA A 10 30.53 2.27 2.30
C ALA A 10 29.61 2.51 1.10
N THR A 11 30.03 2.09 -0.10
CA THR A 11 29.22 2.20 -1.32
C THR A 11 27.97 1.33 -1.22
N SER A 12 28.09 0.08 -0.75
CA SER A 12 26.95 -0.81 -0.55
C SER A 12 25.96 -0.26 0.49
N GLY A 13 26.46 0.32 1.58
CA GLY A 13 25.62 0.98 2.59
C GLY A 13 24.89 2.19 2.04
N LEU A 14 25.54 3.00 1.19
CA LEU A 14 24.94 4.18 0.58
C LEU A 14 23.86 3.81 -0.44
N VAL A 15 24.09 2.76 -1.24
CA VAL A 15 23.07 2.20 -2.15
C VAL A 15 21.87 1.69 -1.37
N LEU A 16 22.09 0.94 -0.28
CA LEU A 16 21.00 0.44 0.57
C LEU A 16 20.20 1.60 1.19
N LEU A 17 20.88 2.63 1.69
CA LEU A 17 20.24 3.81 2.26
C LEU A 17 19.33 4.50 1.23
N VAL A 18 19.84 4.73 0.01
CA VAL A 18 19.05 5.32 -1.08
C VAL A 18 17.84 4.45 -1.43
N ALA A 19 18.01 3.13 -1.49
CA ALA A 19 16.92 2.20 -1.75
C ALA A 19 15.83 2.26 -0.66
N LEU A 20 16.21 2.34 0.61
CA LEU A 20 15.28 2.47 1.73
C LEU A 20 14.53 3.81 1.72
N LEU A 21 15.21 4.91 1.39
CA LEU A 21 14.56 6.21 1.23
C LEU A 21 13.55 6.21 0.08
N ALA A 22 13.93 5.62 -1.06
CA ALA A 22 13.02 5.46 -2.19
C ALA A 22 11.81 4.61 -1.81
N LEU A 23 12.03 3.49 -1.11
CA LEU A 23 10.94 2.63 -0.62
C LEU A 23 10.01 3.40 0.32
N ASN A 24 10.54 4.18 1.27
CA ASN A 24 9.74 4.96 2.20
C ASN A 24 8.84 5.99 1.49
N VAL A 25 9.41 6.73 0.54
CA VAL A 25 8.66 7.71 -0.26
C VAL A 25 7.57 7.01 -1.09
N LEU A 26 7.90 5.90 -1.75
CA LEU A 26 6.92 5.13 -2.52
C LEU A 26 5.82 4.55 -1.62
N SER A 27 6.17 4.04 -0.43
CA SER A 27 5.20 3.53 0.54
C SER A 27 4.24 4.61 1.03
N SER A 28 4.68 5.87 1.15
CA SER A 28 3.80 6.98 1.54
C SER A 28 2.72 7.30 0.50
N GLN A 29 2.96 6.98 -0.78
CA GLN A 29 2.02 7.23 -1.87
C GLN A 29 1.09 6.04 -2.13
N LEU A 30 1.52 4.82 -1.75
CA LEU A 30 0.75 3.60 -1.95
C LEU A 30 -0.21 3.36 -0.78
N ILE A 31 -1.45 3.84 -0.91
CA ILE A 31 -2.51 3.54 0.05
C ILE A 31 -3.06 2.13 -0.22
N PHE A 32 -2.51 1.12 0.45
CA PHE A 32 -3.08 -0.23 0.47
C PHE A 32 -3.99 -0.41 1.68
N LYS A 33 -5.31 -0.53 1.45
CA LYS A 33 -6.28 -0.94 2.48
C LYS A 33 -6.61 -2.42 2.31
N LEU A 34 -5.86 -3.27 3.00
CA LEU A 34 -6.13 -4.69 3.08
C LEU A 34 -6.95 -4.98 4.35
N ASP A 35 -8.11 -5.63 4.18
CA ASP A 35 -8.87 -6.12 5.31
C ASP A 35 -8.23 -7.39 5.87
N ILE A 36 -7.46 -7.27 6.95
CA ILE A 36 -6.77 -8.39 7.61
C ILE A 36 -7.61 -9.06 8.71
N THR A 37 -8.90 -8.75 8.81
CA THR A 37 -9.78 -9.40 9.79
C THR A 37 -10.03 -10.86 9.41
N GLU A 38 -10.14 -11.73 10.42
CA GLU A 38 -10.33 -13.18 10.27
C GLU A 38 -11.49 -13.50 9.31
N GLU A 39 -12.61 -12.82 9.51
CA GLU A 39 -13.83 -13.00 8.74
C GLU A 39 -14.03 -11.94 7.64
N ARG A 40 -13.01 -11.13 7.32
CA ARG A 40 -13.05 -10.08 6.29
C ARG A 40 -14.27 -9.14 6.42
N LEU A 41 -14.55 -8.73 7.65
CA LEU A 41 -15.75 -7.99 8.07
C LEU A 41 -15.93 -6.64 7.37
N TYR A 42 -14.85 -6.08 6.82
CA TYR A 42 -14.83 -4.79 6.13
C TYR A 42 -14.73 -4.93 4.59
N SER A 43 -14.80 -6.16 4.08
CA SER A 43 -14.82 -6.47 2.66
C SER A 43 -16.19 -7.03 2.23
N LEU A 44 -16.49 -6.95 0.93
CA LEU A 44 -17.71 -7.53 0.41
C LEU A 44 -17.64 -9.06 0.43
N SER A 45 -18.70 -9.69 0.97
CA SER A 45 -18.89 -11.14 0.88
C SER A 45 -18.95 -11.59 -0.59
N GLN A 46 -18.65 -12.88 -0.83
CA GLN A 46 -18.75 -13.45 -2.18
C GLN A 46 -20.18 -13.41 -2.73
N GLY A 47 -21.19 -13.58 -1.87
CA GLY A 47 -22.60 -13.45 -2.26
C GLY A 47 -22.94 -12.04 -2.73
N THR A 48 -22.51 -11.02 -1.98
CA THR A 48 -22.73 -9.61 -2.34
C THR A 48 -22.04 -9.26 -3.65
N LYS A 49 -20.79 -9.71 -3.87
CA LYS A 49 -20.08 -9.50 -5.14
C LYS A 49 -20.82 -10.12 -6.33
N SER A 50 -21.36 -11.32 -6.17
CA SER A 50 -22.11 -12.04 -7.22
C SER A 50 -23.41 -11.34 -7.61
N ILE A 51 -24.07 -10.68 -6.65
CA ILE A 51 -25.26 -9.86 -6.93
C ILE A 51 -24.84 -8.58 -7.64
N LEU A 52 -23.83 -7.87 -7.13
CA LEU A 52 -23.34 -6.61 -7.73
C LEU A 52 -22.79 -6.81 -9.14
N SER A 53 -22.20 -7.97 -9.46
CA SER A 53 -21.68 -8.27 -10.80
C SER A 53 -22.76 -8.46 -11.87
N LYS A 54 -24.03 -8.65 -11.47
CA LYS A 54 -25.16 -8.81 -12.40
C LYS A 54 -25.88 -7.50 -12.71
N LEU A 55 -25.46 -6.41 -12.10
CA LEU A 55 -26.07 -5.11 -12.30
C LEU A 55 -25.55 -4.52 -13.62
N GLU A 56 -26.42 -4.42 -14.61
CA GLU A 56 -26.08 -3.90 -15.96
C GLU A 56 -26.10 -2.37 -16.01
N ASP A 57 -26.86 -1.74 -15.11
CA ASP A 57 -27.01 -0.29 -15.03
C ASP A 57 -25.81 0.39 -14.35
N THR A 58 -25.54 1.64 -14.74
CA THR A 58 -24.52 2.47 -14.08
C THR A 58 -24.96 2.83 -12.67
N VAL A 59 -24.15 2.48 -11.67
CA VAL A 59 -24.42 2.79 -10.26
C VAL A 59 -23.65 4.00 -9.76
N HIS A 60 -24.30 4.78 -8.91
CA HIS A 60 -23.67 5.88 -8.19
C HIS A 60 -23.21 5.43 -6.80
N VAL A 61 -21.90 5.44 -6.58
CA VAL A 61 -21.30 5.19 -5.27
C VAL A 61 -21.24 6.50 -4.49
N LYS A 62 -22.04 6.62 -3.43
CA LYS A 62 -21.98 7.76 -2.52
C LYS A 62 -20.94 7.48 -1.43
N TYR A 63 -19.80 8.14 -1.52
CA TYR A 63 -18.73 8.06 -0.53
C TYR A 63 -18.86 9.21 0.47
N TYR A 64 -19.03 8.88 1.75
CA TYR A 64 -19.08 9.85 2.84
C TYR A 64 -17.79 9.77 3.64
N PHE A 65 -17.10 10.90 3.78
CA PHE A 65 -15.96 11.02 4.66
C PHE A 65 -16.06 12.35 5.43
N THR A 66 -15.67 12.31 6.70
CA THR A 66 -15.49 13.51 7.52
C THR A 66 -14.01 13.70 7.72
N LYS A 67 -13.48 14.88 7.37
CA LYS A 67 -12.10 15.23 7.71
C LYS A 67 -12.06 15.46 9.23
N SER A 68 -11.41 14.57 9.98
CA SER A 68 -11.01 14.90 11.35
C SER A 68 -9.99 16.03 11.26
N ASN A 69 -10.24 17.12 11.99
CA ASN A 69 -9.31 18.25 12.06
C ASN A 69 -8.07 17.78 12.83
N ASP A 70 -6.97 17.55 12.11
CA ASP A 70 -5.61 17.61 12.65
C ASP A 70 -5.11 19.06 12.55
#